data_AF-A0A519PKF4-F1
#
_entry.id   AF-A0A519PKF4-F1
#
_cell.length_a   1.000
_cell.length_b   1.000
_cell.length_c   1.000
_cell.angle_alpha   90.00
_cell.angle_beta   90.00
_cell.angle_gamma   90.00
#
_symmetry.space_group_name_H-M   'P 1'
#
loop_
_entity.id
_entity.type
_entity.pdbx_description
1 polymer ?
#
loop_
_entity_poly.entity_id
_entity_poly.type
_entity_poly.pdbx_seq_one_letter_code
_entity_poly.pdbx_strand_id
1 'polypeptide(L)'
;MRLIASAAVLAAGALLTACATSGDAGGGSPASFDASRLSEHVRVLSDDSFQGRGIATPGEEMTVRYLTEQYAAAGFQPGGTNGGWTQDVALNRFTASNIRAQFKAGNDTIPLTQGQQIVISTRLPGDHVHLMNKPLVFVGYGIDAPERQWDDFKDVDVRGKIIVVLVNDADFEQPELNTFNGRAMTYYGRWTYKYEEAARQGAAGVLIVHEDAPASYGWATVQNSWSTPQFDIERANPSAERTAMEAWVQRDVAVDLFRRAGLDFEAQKVAARSRDFRPVELTGVTFNGMYDVATSKVTTRNVIARLPGTT
;
A
#
# COMPACT_ATOMS: atom_id res chain seq x y z
N MET A 1 22.62 -89.92 26.89
CA MET A 1 22.36 -90.69 25.66
C MET A 1 21.61 -89.79 24.69
N ARG A 2 22.29 -89.41 23.59
CA ARG A 2 21.83 -88.95 22.27
C ARG A 2 20.38 -88.38 22.07
N LEU A 3 20.35 -87.11 21.64
CA LEU A 3 19.88 -86.59 20.33
C LEU A 3 18.39 -86.27 20.01
N ILE A 4 18.21 -85.02 19.55
CA ILE A 4 17.41 -84.54 18.37
C ILE A 4 15.88 -84.40 18.57
N ALA A 5 15.14 -83.44 17.98
CA ALA A 5 15.34 -82.10 17.42
C ALA A 5 13.95 -81.60 16.97
N SER A 6 13.74 -80.29 17.12
CA SER A 6 13.15 -79.34 16.17
C SER A 6 11.77 -79.52 15.51
N ALA A 7 11.10 -78.35 15.46
CA ALA A 7 10.23 -77.84 14.41
C ALA A 7 8.72 -78.09 14.56
N ALA A 8 8.14 -77.34 15.49
CA ALA A 8 6.78 -76.83 15.38
C ALA A 8 6.67 -75.81 14.23
N VAL A 9 5.43 -75.61 13.76
CA VAL A 9 4.94 -74.57 12.83
C VAL A 9 5.05 -74.91 11.34
N LEU A 10 4.00 -75.55 10.79
CA LEU A 10 3.66 -75.50 9.36
C LEU A 10 2.25 -76.08 9.11
N ALA A 11 1.20 -75.45 9.64
CA ALA A 11 -0.19 -75.78 9.28
C ALA A 11 -1.19 -74.68 9.70
N ALA A 12 -1.09 -73.47 9.13
CA ALA A 12 -2.16 -72.45 9.20
C ALA A 12 -2.02 -71.34 8.13
N GLY A 13 -1.50 -71.68 6.93
CA GLY A 13 -1.09 -70.70 5.92
C GLY A 13 -2.03 -70.49 4.74
N ALA A 14 -3.34 -70.72 4.84
CA ALA A 14 -4.22 -70.73 3.65
C ALA A 14 -5.60 -70.07 3.80
N LEU A 15 -5.85 -69.19 4.78
CA LEU A 15 -7.19 -68.59 4.99
C LEU A 15 -7.22 -67.09 5.32
N LEU A 16 -6.16 -66.31 5.06
CA LEU A 16 -6.12 -64.86 5.38
C LEU A 16 -5.93 -63.91 4.19
N THR A 17 -6.02 -64.37 2.95
CA THR A 17 -5.82 -63.52 1.75
C THR A 17 -7.11 -62.93 1.15
N ALA A 18 -8.24 -62.96 1.87
CA ALA A 18 -9.54 -62.53 1.34
C ALA A 18 -10.01 -61.13 1.78
N CYS A 19 -9.19 -60.34 2.48
CA CYS A 19 -9.52 -58.95 2.84
C CYS A 19 -8.29 -58.04 2.74
N ALA A 20 -7.53 -58.14 1.65
CA ALA A 20 -6.69 -57.02 1.23
C ALA A 20 -7.64 -55.96 0.65
N THR A 21 -8.12 -55.13 1.56
CA THR A 21 -8.54 -53.75 1.36
C THR A 21 -8.30 -53.26 -0.07
N SER A 22 -9.36 -53.23 -0.87
CA SER A 22 -9.57 -52.15 -1.83
C SER A 22 -9.71 -50.86 -1.02
N GLY A 23 -8.60 -50.42 -0.44
CA GLY A 23 -8.40 -49.03 -0.10
C GLY A 23 -8.44 -48.33 -1.43
N ASP A 24 -9.57 -47.72 -1.71
CA ASP A 24 -9.70 -46.66 -2.70
C ASP A 24 -8.78 -45.54 -2.20
N ALA A 25 -7.47 -45.74 -2.40
CA ALA A 25 -6.50 -44.68 -2.40
C ALA A 25 -6.91 -43.86 -3.61
N GLY A 26 -7.83 -42.93 -3.38
CA GLY A 26 -8.24 -41.91 -4.31
C GLY A 26 -6.98 -41.16 -4.73
N GLY A 27 -6.32 -41.72 -5.73
CA GLY A 27 -5.29 -41.11 -6.52
C GLY A 27 -5.99 -40.04 -7.33
N GLY A 28 -6.41 -38.97 -6.65
CA GLY A 28 -6.62 -37.70 -7.32
C GLY A 28 -5.30 -37.40 -7.99
N SER A 29 -5.27 -37.50 -9.33
CA SER A 29 -4.18 -36.92 -10.10
C SER A 29 -3.93 -35.53 -9.51
N PRO A 30 -2.67 -35.17 -9.21
CA PRO A 30 -2.38 -33.82 -8.73
C PRO A 30 -3.05 -32.87 -9.72
N ALA A 31 -3.89 -31.96 -9.20
CA ALA A 31 -4.65 -31.04 -10.03
C ALA A 31 -3.69 -30.44 -11.06
N SER A 32 -3.89 -30.78 -12.33
CA SER A 32 -2.95 -30.40 -13.37
C SER A 32 -3.04 -28.90 -13.54
N PHE A 33 -1.92 -28.20 -13.32
CA PHE A 33 -1.83 -26.78 -13.58
C PHE A 33 -1.90 -26.55 -15.09
N ASP A 34 -2.86 -25.74 -15.53
CA ASP A 34 -3.02 -25.33 -16.92
C ASP A 34 -2.78 -23.82 -17.07
N ALA A 35 -1.65 -23.46 -17.69
CA ALA A 35 -1.27 -22.08 -17.97
C ALA A 35 -2.28 -21.38 -18.91
N SER A 36 -2.95 -22.13 -19.78
CA SER A 36 -3.96 -21.61 -20.70
C SER A 36 -5.18 -21.09 -19.94
N ARG A 37 -5.62 -21.84 -18.92
CA ARG A 37 -6.72 -21.43 -18.03
C ARG A 37 -6.38 -20.15 -17.26
N LEU A 38 -5.15 -20.05 -16.74
CA LEU A 38 -4.70 -18.81 -16.09
C LEU A 38 -4.71 -17.63 -17.06
N SER A 39 -4.20 -17.83 -18.28
CA SER A 39 -4.16 -16.79 -19.32
C SER A 39 -5.57 -16.32 -19.70
N GLU A 40 -6.54 -17.24 -19.75
CA GLU A 40 -7.93 -16.92 -20.02
C GLU A 40 -8.56 -16.07 -18.91
N HIS A 41 -8.30 -16.37 -17.62
CA HIS A 41 -8.75 -15.52 -16.52
C HIS A 41 -8.19 -14.09 -16.62
N VAL A 42 -6.90 -13.96 -16.95
CA VAL A 42 -6.28 -12.65 -17.17
C VAL A 42 -6.95 -11.92 -18.32
N ARG A 43 -7.14 -12.60 -19.46
CA ARG A 43 -7.77 -12.04 -20.67
C ARG A 43 -9.17 -11.50 -20.38
N VAL A 44 -10.02 -12.29 -19.71
CA VAL A 44 -11.40 -11.89 -19.37
C VAL A 44 -11.39 -10.70 -18.41
N LEU A 45 -10.63 -10.77 -17.32
CA LEU A 45 -10.62 -9.71 -16.31
C LEU A 45 -9.98 -8.40 -16.79
N SER A 46 -9.16 -8.45 -17.84
CA SER A 46 -8.53 -7.28 -18.47
C SER A 46 -9.24 -6.80 -19.73
N ASP A 47 -10.33 -7.44 -20.14
CA ASP A 47 -11.06 -7.06 -21.35
C ASP A 47 -11.76 -5.71 -21.15
N ASP A 48 -11.83 -4.89 -22.19
CA ASP A 48 -12.48 -3.57 -22.14
C ASP A 48 -13.95 -3.68 -21.71
N SER A 49 -14.61 -4.81 -21.98
CA SER A 49 -15.99 -5.08 -21.53
C SER A 49 -16.14 -5.12 -20.01
N PHE A 50 -15.08 -5.39 -19.25
CA PHE A 50 -15.07 -5.31 -17.79
C PHE A 50 -14.90 -3.87 -17.27
N GLN A 51 -14.50 -2.92 -18.12
CA GLN A 51 -14.34 -1.50 -17.76
C GLN A 51 -13.38 -1.27 -16.58
N GLY A 52 -12.46 -2.22 -16.34
CA GLY A 52 -11.58 -2.24 -15.18
C GLY A 52 -12.19 -2.95 -13.96
N ARG A 53 -11.58 -2.74 -12.78
CA ARG A 53 -11.92 -3.46 -11.54
C ARG A 53 -11.91 -2.52 -10.32
N GLY A 54 -12.19 -1.25 -10.55
CA GLY A 54 -12.19 -0.22 -9.51
C GLY A 54 -13.35 -0.41 -8.53
N ILE A 55 -13.12 -0.11 -7.26
CA ILE A 55 -14.16 -0.19 -6.23
C ILE A 55 -15.29 0.82 -6.46
N ALA A 56 -16.52 0.42 -6.13
CA ALA A 56 -17.74 1.18 -6.36
C ALA A 56 -17.93 1.60 -7.83
N THR A 57 -17.56 0.73 -8.77
CA THR A 57 -17.77 0.90 -10.23
C THR A 57 -18.55 -0.27 -10.81
N PRO A 58 -19.17 -0.14 -12.00
CA PRO A 58 -19.76 -1.29 -12.71
C PRO A 58 -18.77 -2.46 -12.91
N GLY A 59 -17.48 -2.16 -13.08
CA GLY A 59 -16.43 -3.16 -13.23
C GLY A 59 -16.22 -4.03 -11.99
N GLU A 60 -16.46 -3.50 -10.79
CA GLU A 60 -16.46 -4.29 -9.56
C GLU A 60 -17.55 -5.36 -9.60
N GLU A 61 -18.78 -5.01 -9.99
CA GLU A 61 -19.89 -5.96 -10.01
C GLU A 61 -19.64 -7.10 -11.00
N MET A 62 -19.10 -6.78 -12.18
CA MET A 62 -18.72 -7.77 -13.18
C MET A 62 -17.59 -8.68 -12.68
N THR A 63 -16.60 -8.10 -12.00
CA THR A 63 -15.48 -8.85 -11.40
C THR A 63 -15.96 -9.78 -10.30
N VAL A 64 -16.80 -9.29 -9.38
CA VAL A 64 -17.38 -10.09 -8.30
C VAL A 64 -18.17 -11.26 -8.89
N ARG A 65 -19.07 -11.00 -9.84
CA ARG A 65 -19.85 -12.05 -10.51
C ARG A 65 -18.93 -13.10 -11.11
N TYR A 66 -17.95 -12.67 -11.91
CA TYR A 66 -16.99 -13.58 -12.54
C TYR A 66 -16.27 -14.46 -11.51
N LEU A 67 -15.73 -13.87 -10.43
CA LEU A 67 -15.04 -14.62 -9.38
C LEU A 67 -15.97 -15.64 -8.72
N THR A 68 -17.21 -15.27 -8.39
CA THR A 68 -18.17 -16.19 -7.77
C THR A 68 -18.54 -17.36 -8.69
N GLU A 69 -18.70 -17.12 -9.99
CA GLU A 69 -18.95 -18.16 -10.99
C GLU A 69 -17.75 -19.10 -11.12
N GLN A 70 -16.52 -18.58 -11.15
CA GLN A 70 -15.31 -19.41 -11.23
C GLN A 70 -15.11 -20.24 -9.96
N TYR A 71 -15.35 -19.68 -8.77
CA TYR A 71 -15.28 -20.44 -7.52
C TYR A 71 -16.34 -21.53 -7.43
N ALA A 72 -17.58 -21.24 -7.83
CA ALA A 72 -18.65 -22.23 -7.88
C ALA A 72 -18.31 -23.37 -8.85
N ALA A 73 -17.82 -23.04 -10.05
CA ALA A 73 -17.40 -24.02 -11.05
C ALA A 73 -16.22 -24.90 -10.56
N ALA A 74 -15.36 -24.35 -9.69
CA ALA A 74 -14.28 -25.07 -9.03
C ALA A 74 -14.72 -25.90 -7.81
N GLY A 75 -16.01 -25.94 -7.47
CA GLY A 75 -16.56 -26.75 -6.39
C GLY A 75 -16.50 -26.13 -4.99
N PHE A 76 -16.17 -24.84 -4.89
CA PHE A 76 -16.24 -24.12 -3.61
C PHE A 76 -17.70 -23.85 -3.23
N GLN A 77 -17.91 -23.59 -1.94
CA GLN A 77 -19.17 -23.12 -1.37
C GLN A 77 -19.08 -21.62 -1.04
N PRO A 78 -20.20 -20.89 -0.98
CA PRO A 78 -20.19 -19.51 -0.50
C PRO A 78 -19.70 -19.43 0.96
N GLY A 79 -18.78 -18.52 1.23
CA GLY A 79 -18.22 -18.27 2.57
C GLY A 79 -18.51 -16.88 3.13
N GLY A 80 -19.30 -16.08 2.41
CA GLY A 80 -19.67 -14.72 2.79
C GLY A 80 -20.87 -14.65 3.75
N THR A 81 -21.38 -13.44 3.92
CA THR A 81 -22.52 -13.16 4.82
C THR A 81 -23.81 -13.81 4.32
N ASN A 82 -24.67 -14.26 5.24
CA ASN A 82 -25.99 -14.84 4.95
C ASN A 82 -25.99 -16.02 3.94
N GLY A 83 -24.90 -16.80 3.90
CA GLY A 83 -24.75 -17.90 2.95
C GLY A 83 -24.46 -17.46 1.51
N GLY A 84 -24.15 -16.17 1.31
CA GLY A 84 -23.71 -15.61 0.03
C GLY A 84 -22.20 -15.72 -0.19
N TRP A 85 -21.73 -15.22 -1.33
CA TRP A 85 -20.31 -15.26 -1.70
C TRP A 85 -19.53 -14.02 -1.27
N THR A 86 -20.21 -12.98 -0.78
CA THR A 86 -19.60 -11.69 -0.53
C THR A 86 -19.71 -11.26 0.93
N GLN A 87 -18.76 -10.42 1.33
CA GLN A 87 -18.80 -9.64 2.54
C GLN A 87 -18.70 -8.17 2.16
N ASP A 88 -19.71 -7.40 2.56
CA ASP A 88 -19.73 -5.95 2.35
C ASP A 88 -18.67 -5.27 3.22
N VAL A 89 -17.96 -4.32 2.61
CA VAL A 89 -16.94 -3.47 3.25
C VAL A 89 -17.33 -2.02 3.00
N ALA A 90 -17.69 -1.31 4.07
CA ALA A 90 -18.00 0.10 4.01
C ALA A 90 -16.72 0.94 4.01
N LEU A 91 -16.59 1.83 3.03
CA LEU A 91 -15.46 2.76 2.89
C LEU A 91 -15.99 4.20 2.74
N ASN A 92 -15.17 5.16 3.13
CA ASN A 92 -15.32 6.54 2.69
C ASN A 92 -14.58 6.72 1.37
N ARG A 93 -15.22 7.38 0.41
CA ARG A 93 -14.63 7.88 -0.83
C ARG A 93 -14.40 9.37 -0.71
N PHE A 94 -13.20 9.82 -1.06
CA PHE A 94 -12.75 11.20 -1.03
C PHE A 94 -12.38 11.64 -2.44
N THR A 95 -12.96 12.74 -2.91
CA THR A 95 -12.63 13.31 -4.21
C THR A 95 -12.16 14.75 -4.01
N ALA A 96 -10.88 15.01 -4.29
CA ALA A 96 -10.33 16.35 -4.33
C ALA A 96 -10.61 16.97 -5.71
N SER A 97 -11.06 18.22 -5.74
CA SER A 97 -11.34 18.95 -6.98
C SER A 97 -10.96 20.42 -6.86
N ASN A 98 -10.94 21.15 -7.98
CA ASN A 98 -10.55 22.57 -8.03
C ASN A 98 -9.18 22.85 -7.38
N ILE A 99 -8.24 21.91 -7.50
CA ILE A 99 -6.92 21.98 -6.89
C ILE A 99 -6.12 23.14 -7.47
N ARG A 100 -5.65 24.03 -6.59
CA ARG A 100 -4.68 25.08 -6.89
C ARG A 100 -3.55 24.98 -5.89
N ALA A 101 -2.32 24.86 -6.37
CA ALA A 101 -1.14 24.73 -5.54
C ALA A 101 0.02 25.54 -6.10
N GLN A 102 0.85 26.09 -5.22
CA GLN A 102 2.06 26.81 -5.58
C GLN A 102 3.04 26.84 -4.42
N PHE A 103 4.33 26.94 -4.75
CA PHE A 103 5.33 27.40 -3.79
C PHE A 103 5.55 28.90 -3.94
N LYS A 104 5.87 29.55 -2.83
CA LYS A 104 6.43 30.91 -2.78
C LYS A 104 7.87 30.80 -2.32
N ALA A 105 8.78 31.47 -3.02
CA ALA A 105 10.19 31.54 -2.66
C ALA A 105 10.70 32.97 -2.83
N GLY A 106 10.80 33.71 -1.73
CA GLY A 106 10.99 35.17 -1.79
C GLY A 106 9.87 35.84 -2.61
N ASN A 107 10.23 36.53 -3.69
CA ASN A 107 9.26 37.16 -4.60
C ASN A 107 8.73 36.21 -5.69
N ASP A 108 9.34 35.04 -5.86
CA ASP A 108 8.98 34.12 -6.92
C ASP A 108 7.76 33.27 -6.54
N THR A 109 6.96 32.95 -7.54
CA THR A 109 5.82 32.04 -7.42
C THR A 109 6.01 30.88 -8.38
N ILE A 110 6.01 29.66 -7.86
CA ILE A 110 6.15 28.44 -8.63
C ILE A 110 4.77 27.77 -8.67
N PRO A 111 4.00 27.93 -9.77
CA PRO A 111 2.71 27.26 -9.90
C PRO A 111 2.89 25.76 -10.05
N LEU A 112 1.99 24.98 -9.44
CA LEU A 112 1.99 23.53 -9.51
C LEU A 112 0.66 23.05 -10.09
N THR A 113 0.75 22.26 -11.14
CA THR A 113 -0.41 21.66 -11.80
C THR A 113 -0.57 20.21 -11.35
N GLN A 114 -1.79 19.85 -10.92
CA GLN A 114 -2.14 18.48 -10.53
C GLN A 114 -1.78 17.49 -11.65
N GLY A 115 -1.10 16.41 -11.28
CA GLY A 115 -0.64 15.35 -12.18
C GLY A 115 0.62 15.70 -12.97
N GLN A 116 1.04 16.96 -13.03
CA GLN A 116 2.28 17.37 -13.69
C GLN A 116 3.41 17.51 -12.67
N GLN A 117 3.47 18.63 -11.94
CA GLN A 117 4.53 18.89 -10.97
C GLN A 117 4.22 18.27 -9.60
N ILE A 118 2.94 18.14 -9.26
CA ILE A 118 2.45 17.68 -7.97
C ILE A 118 1.23 16.79 -8.17
N VAL A 119 1.00 15.86 -7.26
CA VAL A 119 -0.33 15.29 -7.01
C VAL A 119 -0.72 15.61 -5.59
N ILE A 120 -1.94 16.10 -5.40
CA ILE A 120 -2.56 16.36 -4.11
C ILE A 120 -3.80 15.50 -4.00
N SER A 121 -3.96 14.89 -2.83
CA SER A 121 -5.17 14.19 -2.42
C SER A 121 -5.41 14.40 -0.93
N THR A 122 -6.52 13.87 -0.44
CA THR A 122 -6.78 13.77 0.99
C THR A 122 -7.68 12.59 1.27
N ARG A 123 -7.51 12.00 2.46
CA ARG A 123 -8.44 11.03 3.05
C ARG A 123 -9.04 11.58 4.35
N LEU A 124 -8.95 12.89 4.54
CA LEU A 124 -9.57 13.61 5.64
C LEU A 124 -10.96 14.12 5.19
N PRO A 125 -12.06 13.75 5.88
CA PRO A 125 -13.37 14.32 5.59
C PRO A 125 -13.39 15.83 5.77
N GLY A 126 -14.07 16.53 4.86
CA GLY A 126 -14.28 17.98 4.90
C GLY A 126 -14.88 18.48 3.59
N ASP A 127 -15.15 19.77 3.52
CA ASP A 127 -15.71 20.42 2.32
C ASP A 127 -14.63 21.16 1.52
N HIS A 128 -13.67 21.78 2.21
CA HIS A 128 -12.62 22.59 1.60
C HIS A 128 -11.34 22.55 2.44
N VAL A 129 -10.19 22.50 1.77
CA VAL A 129 -8.86 22.62 2.38
C VAL A 129 -8.24 23.92 1.94
N HIS A 130 -7.75 24.71 2.91
CA HIS A 130 -7.10 25.99 2.66
C HIS A 130 -5.80 26.12 3.49
N LEU A 131 -4.66 25.93 2.82
CA LEU A 131 -3.33 25.92 3.41
C LEU A 131 -2.54 27.10 2.87
N MET A 132 -2.48 28.23 3.59
CA MET A 132 -1.77 29.43 3.15
C MET A 132 -0.48 29.66 3.94
N ASN A 133 0.57 30.05 3.23
CA ASN A 133 1.89 30.41 3.74
C ASN A 133 2.45 29.36 4.71
N LYS A 134 2.24 28.07 4.39
CA LYS A 134 2.70 26.99 5.25
C LYS A 134 4.21 26.82 5.13
N PRO A 135 4.97 26.88 6.23
CA PRO A 135 6.40 26.56 6.20
C PRO A 135 6.64 25.13 5.74
N LEU A 136 7.78 24.91 5.10
CA LEU A 136 8.23 23.57 4.69
C LEU A 136 9.43 23.14 5.54
N VAL A 137 9.39 21.91 6.03
CA VAL A 137 10.50 21.31 6.79
C VAL A 137 10.88 20.00 6.11
N PHE A 138 12.14 19.86 5.71
CA PHE A 138 12.67 18.59 5.25
C PHE A 138 12.99 17.70 6.45
N VAL A 139 12.36 16.53 6.50
CA VAL A 139 12.44 15.60 7.64
C VAL A 139 13.06 14.27 7.19
N GLY A 140 14.04 14.30 6.27
CA GLY A 140 14.70 13.08 5.81
C GLY A 140 13.72 12.08 5.21
N TYR A 141 13.64 10.88 5.78
CA TYR A 141 12.67 9.86 5.39
C TYR A 141 11.35 9.99 6.18
N GLY A 142 11.20 10.88 7.15
CA GLY A 142 9.97 11.04 7.94
C GLY A 142 9.63 9.81 8.77
N ILE A 143 10.65 9.16 9.35
CA ILE A 143 10.51 7.95 10.15
C ILE A 143 10.68 8.26 11.64
N ASP A 144 9.69 7.90 12.43
CA ASP A 144 9.79 7.68 13.88
C ASP A 144 9.66 6.17 14.16
N ALA A 145 10.77 5.54 14.54
CA ALA A 145 10.90 4.12 14.81
C ALA A 145 11.79 3.89 16.06
N PRO A 146 11.26 4.12 17.28
CA PRO A 146 12.02 3.97 18.51
C PRO A 146 12.64 2.58 18.70
N GLU A 147 11.97 1.53 18.24
CA GLU A 147 12.45 0.15 18.25
C GLU A 147 13.65 -0.10 17.34
N ARG A 148 13.90 0.79 16.37
CA ARG A 148 15.08 0.80 15.50
C ARG A 148 16.08 1.90 15.86
N GLN A 149 15.84 2.62 16.96
CA GLN A 149 16.63 3.79 17.39
C GLN A 149 16.76 4.83 16.27
N TRP A 150 15.67 5.06 15.55
CA TRP A 150 15.59 6.01 14.45
C TRP A 150 14.46 6.99 14.68
N ASP A 151 14.75 8.27 14.52
CA ASP A 151 13.78 9.36 14.66
C ASP A 151 14.25 10.50 13.76
N ASP A 152 13.57 10.71 12.64
CA ASP A 152 13.88 11.79 11.72
C ASP A 152 13.32 13.14 12.19
N PHE A 153 12.37 13.17 13.12
CA PHE A 153 11.71 14.40 13.60
C PHE A 153 12.50 15.09 14.72
N LYS A 154 13.18 14.30 15.56
CA LYS A 154 13.96 14.80 16.70
C LYS A 154 13.08 15.69 17.60
N ASP A 155 13.62 16.84 17.98
CA ASP A 155 12.98 17.88 18.79
C ASP A 155 12.29 18.97 17.93
N VAL A 156 12.15 18.77 16.62
CA VAL A 156 11.62 19.80 15.70
C VAL A 156 10.09 19.78 15.67
N ASP A 157 9.47 20.90 16.01
CA ASP A 157 8.02 21.07 15.90
C ASP A 157 7.58 21.23 14.44
N VAL A 158 6.88 20.23 13.93
CA VAL A 158 6.29 20.21 12.57
C VAL A 158 4.79 20.53 12.56
N ARG A 159 4.19 20.82 13.72
CA ARG A 159 2.75 21.06 13.81
C ARG A 159 2.31 22.20 12.92
N GLY A 160 1.29 21.95 12.11
CA GLY A 160 0.71 22.94 11.20
C GLY A 160 1.58 23.32 9.99
N LYS A 161 2.76 22.69 9.80
CA LYS A 161 3.69 22.87 8.67
C LYS A 161 3.48 21.80 7.60
N ILE A 162 4.09 21.95 6.42
CA ILE A 162 4.21 20.89 5.43
C ILE A 162 5.55 20.19 5.64
N ILE A 163 5.54 18.88 5.91
CA ILE A 163 6.78 18.11 5.92
C ILE A 163 7.13 17.67 4.50
N VAL A 164 8.41 17.78 4.14
CA VAL A 164 8.98 17.26 2.90
C VAL A 164 9.80 16.04 3.25
N VAL A 165 9.52 14.91 2.60
CA VAL A 165 10.13 13.62 2.94
C VAL A 165 10.55 12.86 1.69
N LEU A 166 11.57 12.01 1.84
CA LEU A 166 11.97 11.04 0.84
C LEU A 166 11.05 9.81 0.90
N VAL A 167 10.77 9.22 -0.26
CA VAL A 167 10.15 7.89 -0.33
C VAL A 167 11.17 6.82 0.08
N ASN A 168 10.70 5.69 0.60
CA ASN A 168 11.53 4.59 1.11
C ASN A 168 12.23 4.94 2.44
N ASP A 169 13.32 4.26 2.77
CA ASP A 169 14.14 4.47 3.95
C ASP A 169 15.64 4.51 3.60
N ALA A 170 16.49 4.83 4.58
CA ALA A 170 17.93 5.04 4.38
C ALA A 170 18.66 3.81 3.82
N ASP A 171 18.18 2.60 4.13
CA ASP A 171 18.82 1.36 3.69
C ASP A 171 18.67 1.15 2.17
N PHE A 172 17.69 1.76 1.51
CA PHE A 172 17.54 1.64 0.06
C PHE A 172 18.78 2.16 -0.69
N GLU A 173 19.29 3.32 -0.25
CA GLU A 173 20.47 3.99 -0.81
C GLU A 173 21.78 3.45 -0.21
N GLN A 174 21.74 2.93 1.02
CA GLN A 174 22.90 2.40 1.74
C GLN A 174 22.55 1.09 2.46
N PRO A 175 22.46 -0.04 1.74
CA PRO A 175 21.97 -1.31 2.28
C PRO A 175 22.81 -1.85 3.45
N GLU A 176 24.07 -1.42 3.56
CA GLU A 176 25.00 -1.81 4.62
C GLU A 176 24.59 -1.26 6.00
N LEU A 177 23.74 -0.22 6.06
CA LEU A 177 23.17 0.29 7.31
C LEU A 177 22.32 -0.77 8.03
N ASN A 178 21.60 -1.58 7.24
CA ASN A 178 20.73 -2.66 7.69
C ASN A 178 19.82 -2.29 8.89
N THR A 179 19.40 -1.03 8.99
CA THR A 179 18.51 -0.56 10.06
C THR A 179 17.06 -0.89 9.74
N PHE A 180 16.72 -0.98 8.45
CA PHE A 180 15.41 -1.25 7.87
C PHE A 180 15.42 -2.47 6.94
N ASN A 181 16.24 -3.49 7.23
CA ASN A 181 16.33 -4.74 6.47
C ASN A 181 16.91 -4.58 5.03
N GLY A 182 17.84 -3.66 4.84
CA GLY A 182 18.51 -3.47 3.55
C GLY A 182 17.56 -2.95 2.48
N ARG A 183 17.68 -3.45 1.25
CA ARG A 183 16.80 -2.99 0.13
C ARG A 183 15.36 -3.51 0.21
N ALA A 184 15.02 -4.35 1.18
CA ALA A 184 13.67 -4.89 1.31
C ALA A 184 12.75 -3.85 1.94
N MET A 185 11.81 -3.31 1.16
CA MET A 185 10.87 -2.28 1.60
C MET A 185 10.11 -2.70 2.87
N THR A 186 10.34 -1.99 3.97
CA THR A 186 9.61 -2.15 5.23
C THR A 186 8.33 -1.31 5.25
N TYR A 187 7.59 -1.35 6.37
CA TYR A 187 6.47 -0.44 6.57
C TYR A 187 6.91 1.03 6.53
N TYR A 188 8.06 1.34 7.13
CA TYR A 188 8.59 2.71 7.21
C TYR A 188 8.88 3.31 5.84
N GLY A 189 9.30 2.51 4.86
CA GLY A 189 9.54 3.00 3.51
C GLY A 189 8.28 3.33 2.71
N ARG A 190 7.09 2.90 3.17
CA ARG A 190 5.83 3.09 2.44
C ARG A 190 5.27 4.49 2.63
N TRP A 191 4.74 5.04 1.55
CA TRP A 191 4.02 6.31 1.56
C TRP A 191 2.85 6.34 2.56
N THR A 192 2.16 5.20 2.78
CA THR A 192 1.07 5.11 3.77
C THR A 192 1.56 5.46 5.17
N TYR A 193 2.74 4.96 5.53
CA TYR A 193 3.36 5.26 6.81
C TYR A 193 3.74 6.75 6.88
N LYS A 194 4.33 7.33 5.82
CA LYS A 194 4.67 8.77 5.80
C LYS A 194 3.44 9.66 6.07
N TYR A 195 2.29 9.29 5.51
CA TYR A 195 1.04 10.03 5.70
C TYR A 195 0.51 9.92 7.13
N GLU A 196 0.52 8.71 7.69
CA GLU A 196 0.09 8.48 9.06
C GLU A 196 1.01 9.14 10.07
N GLU A 197 2.32 9.03 9.87
CA GLU A 197 3.30 9.62 10.77
C GLU A 197 3.24 11.15 10.72
N ALA A 198 3.09 11.74 9.54
CA ALA A 198 2.82 13.17 9.42
C ALA A 198 1.60 13.62 10.24
N ALA A 199 0.53 12.81 10.27
CA ALA A 199 -0.66 13.09 11.06
C ALA A 199 -0.39 12.95 12.57
N ARG A 200 0.32 11.91 13.00
CA ARG A 200 0.73 11.71 14.41
C ARG A 200 1.55 12.89 14.92
N GLN A 201 2.42 13.44 14.09
CA GLN A 201 3.26 14.59 14.39
C GLN A 201 2.52 15.95 14.26
N GLY A 202 1.26 15.94 13.82
CA GLY A 202 0.41 17.12 13.69
C GLY A 202 0.74 18.03 12.50
N ALA A 203 1.45 17.52 11.48
CA ALA A 203 1.73 18.26 10.27
C ALA A 203 0.41 18.64 9.54
N ALA A 204 0.38 19.82 8.93
CA ALA A 204 -0.77 20.22 8.10
C ALA A 204 -0.83 19.42 6.78
N GLY A 205 0.32 18.92 6.33
CA GLY A 205 0.40 18.07 5.15
C GLY A 205 1.79 17.47 4.97
N VAL A 206 1.88 16.59 4.00
CA VAL A 206 3.09 15.83 3.66
C VAL A 206 3.32 15.91 2.16
N LEU A 207 4.57 16.15 1.78
CA LEU A 207 5.04 16.25 0.42
C LEU A 207 6.15 15.22 0.22
N ILE A 208 5.81 14.09 -0.41
CA ILE A 208 6.78 13.03 -0.73
C ILE A 208 7.53 13.41 -2.01
N VAL A 209 8.86 13.43 -1.96
CA VAL A 209 9.69 13.61 -3.16
C VAL A 209 9.71 12.29 -3.94
N HIS A 210 9.20 12.32 -5.16
CA HIS A 210 9.19 11.16 -6.04
C HIS A 210 10.56 10.96 -6.70
N GLU A 211 11.04 9.72 -6.65
CA GLU A 211 12.14 9.23 -7.46
C GLU A 211 11.82 7.79 -7.89
N ASP A 212 12.06 7.45 -9.16
CA ASP A 212 11.64 6.16 -9.77
C ASP A 212 12.17 4.95 -9.01
N ALA A 213 13.47 4.95 -8.68
CA ALA A 213 14.13 3.81 -8.05
C ALA A 213 13.58 3.51 -6.64
N PRO A 214 13.57 4.46 -5.68
CA PRO A 214 13.07 4.18 -4.34
C PRO A 214 11.54 4.03 -4.30
N ALA A 215 10.78 4.63 -5.23
CA ALA A 215 9.35 4.38 -5.38
C ALA A 215 9.04 3.03 -6.04
N SER A 216 9.97 2.47 -6.82
CA SER A 216 9.81 1.28 -7.68
C SER A 216 8.85 1.46 -8.88
N TYR A 217 8.48 2.70 -9.21
CA TYR A 217 7.64 3.04 -10.35
C TYR A 217 7.81 4.50 -10.78
N GLY A 218 7.58 4.74 -12.07
CA GLY A 218 7.63 6.09 -12.65
C GLY A 218 6.47 7.00 -12.23
N TRP A 219 6.60 8.30 -12.51
CA TRP A 219 5.63 9.34 -12.14
C TRP A 219 4.20 9.05 -12.63
N ALA A 220 4.03 8.40 -13.78
CA ALA A 220 2.70 8.05 -14.30
C ALA A 220 1.88 7.20 -13.32
N THR A 221 2.53 6.32 -12.55
CA THR A 221 1.87 5.52 -11.50
C THR A 221 1.39 6.40 -10.36
N VAL A 222 2.20 7.38 -9.95
CA VAL A 222 1.84 8.38 -8.93
C VAL A 222 0.68 9.25 -9.41
N GLN A 223 0.77 9.77 -10.64
CA GLN A 223 -0.28 10.55 -11.28
C GLN A 223 -1.61 9.81 -11.28
N ASN A 224 -1.64 8.56 -11.76
CA ASN A 224 -2.87 7.78 -11.91
C ASN A 224 -3.46 7.32 -10.55
N SER A 225 -2.62 7.13 -9.54
CA SER A 225 -3.06 6.65 -8.22
C SER A 225 -3.57 7.76 -7.30
N TRP A 226 -3.02 8.98 -7.40
CA TRP A 226 -3.37 10.11 -6.50
C TRP A 226 -4.18 11.24 -7.16
N SER A 227 -4.46 11.15 -8.47
CA SER A 227 -5.39 12.09 -9.15
C SER A 227 -6.81 11.53 -9.30
N THR A 228 -7.08 10.35 -8.75
CA THR A 228 -8.39 9.69 -8.73
C THR A 228 -8.97 9.70 -7.31
N PRO A 229 -10.26 9.40 -7.12
CA PRO A 229 -10.85 9.33 -5.79
C PRO A 229 -10.06 8.39 -4.87
N GLN A 230 -9.81 8.83 -3.64
CA GLN A 230 -9.15 8.06 -2.61
C GLN A 230 -10.17 7.36 -1.73
N PHE A 231 -9.76 6.27 -1.09
CA PHE A 231 -10.64 5.50 -0.23
C PHE A 231 -9.94 5.16 1.09
N ASP A 232 -10.70 5.16 2.17
CA ASP A 232 -10.25 4.72 3.49
C ASP A 232 -11.42 4.08 4.24
N ILE A 233 -11.10 3.28 5.25
CA ILE A 233 -12.11 2.80 6.20
C ILE A 233 -12.70 3.99 6.98
N GLU A 234 -13.88 3.78 7.56
CA GLU A 234 -14.43 4.75 8.51
C GLU A 234 -13.56 4.79 9.77
N ARG A 235 -12.89 5.93 10.00
CA ARG A 235 -12.04 6.17 11.17
C ARG A 235 -12.86 6.86 12.26
N ALA A 236 -12.62 6.48 13.51
CA ALA A 236 -13.26 7.13 14.66
C ALA A 236 -12.77 8.58 14.87
N ASN A 237 -11.48 8.85 14.61
CA ASN A 237 -10.89 10.18 14.64
C ASN A 237 -9.98 10.39 13.40
N PRO A 238 -10.56 10.72 12.24
CA PRO A 238 -9.79 10.90 11.00
C PRO A 238 -8.64 11.91 11.13
N SER A 239 -8.83 13.01 11.87
CA SER A 239 -7.81 14.05 12.05
C SER A 239 -6.58 13.63 12.86
N ALA A 240 -6.66 12.52 13.61
CA ALA A 240 -5.50 11.96 14.29
C ALA A 240 -4.66 11.04 13.40
N GLU A 241 -5.22 10.59 12.27
CA GLU A 241 -4.62 9.55 11.41
C GLU A 241 -4.36 10.04 9.96
N ARG A 242 -4.92 11.20 9.59
CA ARG A 242 -4.81 11.81 8.27
C ARG A 242 -4.48 13.29 8.39
N THR A 243 -3.58 13.75 7.51
CA THR A 243 -3.28 15.17 7.37
C THR A 243 -4.28 15.84 6.44
N ALA A 244 -4.34 17.18 6.46
CA ALA A 244 -5.20 17.88 5.52
C ALA A 244 -4.76 17.64 4.07
N MET A 245 -3.45 17.52 3.80
CA MET A 245 -2.90 17.31 2.45
C MET A 245 -1.91 16.14 2.39
N GLU A 246 -2.23 15.15 1.56
CA GLU A 246 -1.33 14.04 1.18
C GLU A 246 -0.86 14.26 -0.26
N ALA A 247 0.44 14.52 -0.45
CA ALA A 247 0.98 14.91 -1.75
C ALA A 247 2.28 14.21 -2.13
N TRP A 248 2.52 14.13 -3.43
CA TRP A 248 3.83 13.82 -4.02
C TRP A 248 4.24 14.94 -4.97
N VAL A 249 5.55 15.18 -5.09
CA VAL A 249 6.13 16.16 -5.99
C VAL A 249 7.23 15.53 -6.84
N GLN A 250 7.37 15.96 -8.10
CA GLN A 250 8.49 15.53 -8.92
C GLN A 250 9.83 15.96 -8.34
N ARG A 251 10.86 15.11 -8.49
CA ARG A 251 12.21 15.34 -8.01
C ARG A 251 12.76 16.71 -8.39
N ASP A 252 12.64 17.11 -9.65
CA ASP A 252 13.25 18.35 -10.14
C ASP A 252 12.63 19.60 -9.50
N VAL A 253 11.34 19.53 -9.15
CA VAL A 253 10.66 20.59 -8.40
C VAL A 253 11.20 20.65 -6.96
N ALA A 254 11.42 19.50 -6.31
CA ALA A 254 12.05 19.45 -5.00
C ALA A 254 13.48 20.00 -5.02
N VAL A 255 14.29 19.63 -6.03
CA VAL A 255 15.65 20.18 -6.20
C VAL A 255 15.63 21.70 -6.35
N ASP A 256 14.75 22.25 -7.17
CA ASP A 256 14.60 23.70 -7.32
C ASP A 256 14.16 24.36 -6.00
N LEU A 257 13.26 23.71 -5.25
CA LEU A 257 12.77 24.19 -3.97
C LEU A 257 13.90 24.30 -2.93
N PHE A 258 14.74 23.27 -2.82
CA PHE A 258 15.88 23.25 -1.91
C PHE A 258 16.90 24.32 -2.30
N ARG A 259 17.22 24.42 -3.60
CA ARG A 259 18.12 25.46 -4.11
C ARG A 259 17.66 26.86 -3.74
N ARG A 260 16.35 27.13 -3.85
CA ARG A 260 15.74 28.42 -3.47
C ARG A 260 15.77 28.70 -1.97
N ALA A 261 15.78 27.65 -1.15
CA ALA A 261 16.02 27.74 0.29
C ALA A 261 17.51 27.84 0.67
N GLY A 262 18.41 27.90 -0.32
CA GLY A 262 19.86 27.93 -0.08
C GLY A 262 20.45 26.57 0.30
N LEU A 263 19.76 25.47 -0.01
CA LEU A 263 20.15 24.10 0.30
C LEU A 263 20.52 23.33 -0.96
N ASP A 264 21.37 22.32 -0.81
CA ASP A 264 21.66 21.31 -1.84
C ASP A 264 20.84 20.04 -1.54
N PHE A 265 19.90 19.69 -2.42
CA PHE A 265 19.03 18.53 -2.24
C PHE A 265 19.81 17.21 -2.12
N GLU A 266 20.87 17.03 -2.91
CA GLU A 266 21.67 15.79 -2.87
C GLU A 266 22.46 15.69 -1.58
N ALA A 267 23.03 16.80 -1.11
CA ALA A 267 23.69 16.84 0.18
C ALA A 267 22.72 16.52 1.33
N GLN A 268 21.49 17.06 1.28
CA GLN A 268 20.45 16.78 2.27
C GLN A 268 19.98 15.32 2.22
N LYS A 269 19.84 14.73 1.03
CA LYS A 269 19.50 13.32 0.85
C LYS A 269 20.58 12.38 1.40
N VAL A 270 21.86 12.72 1.22
CA VAL A 270 22.98 11.98 1.83
C VAL A 270 22.96 12.13 3.35
N ALA A 271 22.77 13.35 3.87
CA ALA A 271 22.72 13.61 5.31
C ALA A 271 21.59 12.81 5.99
N ALA A 272 20.42 12.70 5.35
CA ALA A 272 19.25 11.95 5.84
C ALA A 272 19.48 10.44 5.98
N ARG A 273 20.62 9.89 5.55
CA ARG A 273 20.99 8.48 5.76
C ARG A 273 21.60 8.21 7.14
N SER A 274 21.88 9.26 7.91
CA SER A 274 22.40 9.16 9.27
C SER A 274 21.29 9.26 10.31
N ARG A 275 21.38 8.45 11.38
CA ARG A 275 20.56 8.60 12.59
C ARG A 275 20.72 9.96 13.25
N ASP A 276 21.84 10.65 13.02
CA ASP A 276 22.13 11.97 13.59
C ASP A 276 21.60 13.12 12.72
N PHE A 277 20.95 12.81 11.58
CA PHE A 277 20.28 13.81 10.78
C PHE A 277 19.29 14.60 11.63
N ARG A 278 19.20 15.91 11.39
CA ARG A 278 18.21 16.79 12.01
C ARG A 278 17.39 17.47 10.91
N PRO A 279 16.07 17.63 11.09
CA PRO A 279 15.23 18.30 10.11
C PRO A 279 15.73 19.69 9.75
N VAL A 280 15.54 20.05 8.49
CA VAL A 280 16.01 21.33 7.95
C VAL A 280 14.82 22.12 7.42
N GLU A 281 14.60 23.31 7.96
CA GLU A 281 13.59 24.22 7.45
C GLU A 281 14.02 24.81 6.10
N LEU A 282 13.12 24.76 5.11
CA LEU A 282 13.34 25.37 3.80
C LEU A 282 13.05 26.87 3.91
N THR A 283 14.00 27.60 4.51
CA THR A 283 13.85 29.02 4.84
C THR A 283 13.57 29.86 3.60
N GLY A 284 12.64 30.81 3.71
CA GLY A 284 12.23 31.68 2.60
C GLY A 284 11.31 31.02 1.59
N VAL A 285 10.92 29.75 1.83
CA VAL A 285 9.98 29.00 1.01
C VAL A 285 8.72 28.66 1.81
N THR A 286 7.55 28.88 1.20
CA THR A 286 6.26 28.46 1.78
C THR A 286 5.37 27.79 0.73
N PHE A 287 4.42 26.99 1.19
CA PHE A 287 3.42 26.34 0.36
C PHE A 287 2.05 27.01 0.51
N ASN A 288 1.39 27.23 -0.63
CA ASN A 288 -0.02 27.60 -0.71
C ASN A 288 -0.78 26.51 -1.48
N GLY A 289 -1.81 25.95 -0.87
CA GLY A 289 -2.70 24.97 -1.49
C GLY A 289 -4.16 25.19 -1.11
N MET A 290 -5.06 25.07 -2.09
CA MET A 290 -6.50 25.09 -1.86
C MET A 290 -7.22 24.11 -2.79
N TYR A 291 -8.26 23.46 -2.29
CA TYR A 291 -9.08 22.54 -3.06
C TYR A 291 -10.36 22.18 -2.32
N ASP A 292 -11.37 21.74 -3.07
CA ASP A 292 -12.62 21.24 -2.53
C ASP A 292 -12.53 19.73 -2.30
N VAL A 293 -13.25 19.24 -1.30
CA VAL A 293 -13.30 17.82 -0.94
C VAL A 293 -14.75 17.37 -0.96
N ALA A 294 -15.04 16.32 -1.73
CA ALA A 294 -16.31 15.60 -1.64
C ALA A 294 -16.08 14.27 -0.92
N THR A 295 -16.84 14.04 0.16
CA THR A 295 -16.79 12.78 0.92
C THR A 295 -18.12 12.05 0.80
N SER A 296 -18.08 10.76 0.44
CA SER A 296 -19.28 9.92 0.37
C SER A 296 -18.98 8.51 0.87
N LYS A 297 -19.93 7.90 1.59
CA LYS A 297 -19.83 6.46 1.92
C LYS A 297 -20.10 5.61 0.68
N VAL A 298 -19.32 4.57 0.50
CA VAL A 298 -19.49 3.56 -0.54
C VAL A 298 -19.35 2.17 0.07
N THR A 299 -19.96 1.18 -0.56
CA THR A 299 -19.80 -0.23 -0.17
C THR A 299 -19.10 -0.96 -1.30
N THR A 300 -17.98 -1.61 -0.98
CA THR A 300 -17.26 -2.55 -1.84
C THR A 300 -17.42 -3.97 -1.28
N ARG A 301 -17.01 -5.00 -2.01
CA ARG A 301 -17.27 -6.40 -1.64
C ARG A 301 -15.99 -7.24 -1.65
N ASN A 302 -15.66 -7.85 -0.52
CA ASN A 302 -14.78 -9.02 -0.52
C ASN A 302 -15.52 -10.22 -1.13
N VAL A 303 -14.82 -11.08 -1.87
CA VAL A 303 -15.33 -12.39 -2.33
C VAL A 303 -14.73 -13.49 -1.47
N ILE A 304 -15.59 -14.31 -0.85
CA ILE A 304 -15.19 -15.35 0.09
C ILE A 304 -15.75 -16.70 -0.40
N ALA A 305 -14.84 -17.59 -0.80
CA ALA A 305 -15.13 -18.95 -1.20
C ALA A 305 -14.58 -19.94 -0.15
N ARG A 306 -15.40 -20.92 0.24
CA ARG A 306 -15.10 -21.90 1.28
C ARG A 306 -15.01 -23.30 0.68
N LEU A 307 -13.93 -24.01 0.96
CA LEU A 307 -13.84 -25.46 0.76
C LEU A 307 -13.88 -26.13 2.15
N PRO A 308 -14.98 -26.80 2.53
CA PRO A 308 -15.04 -27.50 3.80
C PRO A 308 -13.98 -28.59 3.88
N GLY A 309 -13.28 -28.68 5.02
CA GLY A 309 -12.38 -29.79 5.28
C GLY A 309 -13.14 -31.10 5.45
N THR A 310 -12.50 -32.20 5.07
CA THR A 310 -12.91 -33.56 5.45
C THR A 310 -12.12 -33.94 6.70
N THR A 311 -12.79 -34.42 7.74
CA THR A 311 -12.15 -34.96 8.95
C THR A 311 -11.20 -36.11 8.64
#